data_AF-A0A242NCS5-F1
#
_entry.id   AF-A0A242NCS5-F1
#
_cell.length_a   1.000
_cell.length_b   1.000
_cell.length_c   1.000
_cell.angle_alpha   90.00
_cell.angle_beta   90.00
_cell.angle_gamma   90.00
#
_symmetry.space_group_name_H-M   'P 1'
#
loop_
_entity.id
_entity.type
_entity.pdbx_description
1 polymer ?
#
loop_
_entity_poly.entity_id
_entity_poly.type
_entity_poly.pdbx_seq_one_letter_code
_entity_poly.pdbx_strand_id
1 'polypeptide(L)'
;SNRYEDESDFLNSVQYFTCKIGNLEVRGIFCRAFFRNGDQVEVVVEPCDEDGYLAYALRRPIDHRLWLYPWAMKGSKANSRVALKSELIFILPVYFCILAEVIFVSKQLSTFIAGFCISTALCTLFFLITYFWYKKLLGGGSKEADKIFATLGYPNPKTVDMEKEFLEVFMNKSESDPDFYVDTTTEEYRQEVPDGVKWVTFYCEAPP
;
A
#
# COMPACT_ATOMS: atom_id res chain seq x y z
N SER A 1 -27.15 4.60 -2.09
CA SER A 1 -25.73 4.29 -2.24
C SER A 1 -25.17 3.96 -0.88
N ASN A 2 -24.42 2.87 -0.72
CA ASN A 2 -23.73 2.60 0.54
C ASN A 2 -22.61 3.63 0.66
N ARG A 3 -22.69 4.53 1.64
CA ARG A 3 -21.64 5.52 1.94
C ARG A 3 -20.22 4.91 1.96
N TYR A 4 -20.12 3.65 2.40
CA TYR A 4 -18.89 2.87 2.41
C TYR A 4 -18.37 2.47 1.02
N GLU A 5 -19.25 2.15 0.06
CA GLU A 5 -18.85 1.87 -1.32
C GLU A 5 -18.31 3.15 -1.97
N ASP A 6 -19.04 4.27 -1.80
CA ASP A 6 -18.66 5.58 -2.34
C ASP A 6 -17.31 6.07 -1.76
N GLU A 7 -17.08 5.92 -0.45
CA GLU A 7 -15.79 6.26 0.20
C GLU A 7 -14.64 5.36 -0.27
N SER A 8 -14.90 4.06 -0.51
CA SER A 8 -13.88 3.13 -1.01
C SER A 8 -13.47 3.41 -2.45
N ASP A 9 -14.43 3.69 -3.33
CA ASP A 9 -14.18 4.07 -4.74
C ASP A 9 -13.48 5.43 -4.81
N PHE A 10 -13.83 6.35 -3.92
CA PHE A 10 -13.15 7.63 -3.77
C PHE A 10 -11.66 7.46 -3.41
N LEU A 11 -11.34 6.60 -2.44
CA LEU A 11 -9.95 6.34 -2.03
C LEU A 11 -9.14 5.59 -3.09
N ASN A 12 -9.80 4.76 -3.91
CA ASN A 12 -9.20 4.04 -5.03
C ASN A 12 -9.00 4.91 -6.28
N SER A 13 -9.55 6.13 -6.29
CA SER A 13 -9.37 7.04 -7.43
C SER A 13 -7.98 7.69 -7.40
N VAL A 14 -7.18 7.35 -8.40
CA VAL A 14 -5.82 7.85 -8.55
C VAL A 14 -5.85 9.18 -9.31
N GLN A 15 -5.05 10.12 -8.84
CA GLN A 15 -5.01 11.49 -9.33
C GLN A 15 -3.60 11.87 -9.79
N TYR A 16 -3.53 12.54 -10.93
CA TYR A 16 -2.32 13.24 -11.35
C TYR A 16 -2.22 14.57 -10.61
N PHE A 17 -1.07 14.78 -10.00
CA PHE A 17 -0.75 15.98 -9.27
C PHE A 17 0.32 16.75 -10.04
N THR A 18 0.11 18.05 -10.25
CA THR A 18 1.15 18.94 -10.76
C THR A 18 1.18 20.21 -9.92
N CYS A 19 2.36 20.60 -9.46
CA CYS A 19 2.57 21.90 -8.81
C CYS A 19 3.81 22.59 -9.37
N LYS A 20 3.88 23.91 -9.17
CA LYS A 20 5.10 24.67 -9.40
C LYS A 20 5.67 25.16 -8.09
N ILE A 21 6.96 24.93 -7.90
CA ILE A 21 7.75 25.46 -6.78
C ILE A 21 8.76 26.44 -7.39
N GLY A 22 8.43 27.73 -7.37
CA GLY A 22 9.16 28.73 -8.16
C GLY A 22 9.06 28.43 -9.66
N ASN A 23 10.21 28.20 -10.31
CA ASN A 23 10.27 27.82 -11.73
C ASN A 23 10.30 26.29 -11.96
N LEU A 24 10.30 25.48 -10.90
CA LEU A 24 10.43 24.04 -10.98
C LEU A 24 9.05 23.38 -11.04
N GLU A 25 8.83 22.53 -12.03
CA GLU A 25 7.60 21.74 -12.14
C GLU A 25 7.74 20.43 -11.38
N VAL A 26 6.81 20.17 -10.47
CA VAL A 26 6.71 18.93 -9.70
C VAL A 26 5.47 18.19 -10.14
N ARG A 27 5.63 16.95 -10.59
CA ARG A 27 4.54 16.07 -11.04
C ARG A 27 4.48 14.86 -10.14
N GLY A 28 3.31 14.30 -9.90
CA GLY A 28 3.16 13.11 -9.06
C GLY A 28 1.86 12.37 -9.36
N ILE A 29 1.76 11.18 -8.79
CA ILE A 29 0.55 10.36 -8.87
C ILE A 29 0.21 9.96 -7.45
N PHE A 30 -0.95 10.39 -6.95
CA PHE A 30 -1.38 10.16 -5.57
C PHE A 30 -2.83 9.71 -5.55
N CYS A 31 -3.22 8.95 -4.53
CA CYS A 31 -4.63 8.83 -4.18
C CYS A 31 -5.06 10.16 -3.55
N ARG A 32 -5.89 10.93 -4.28
CA ARG A 32 -6.34 12.31 -4.04
C ARG A 32 -5.64 13.09 -2.90
N ALA A 33 -4.71 13.98 -3.25
CA ALA A 33 -4.02 14.86 -2.31
C ALA A 33 -4.85 16.13 -2.02
N PHE A 34 -4.95 16.53 -0.75
CA PHE A 34 -5.73 17.71 -0.33
C PHE A 34 -4.92 18.63 0.58
N PHE A 35 -4.55 19.79 0.07
CA PHE A 35 -3.94 20.85 0.87
C PHE A 35 -4.39 22.22 0.33
N ARG A 36 -4.49 23.21 1.21
CA ARG A 36 -4.98 24.55 0.90
C ARG A 36 -3.82 25.49 0.59
N ASN A 37 -4.11 26.60 -0.10
CA ASN A 37 -3.13 27.68 -0.24
C ASN A 37 -2.73 28.21 1.15
N GLY A 38 -1.44 28.20 1.43
CA GLY A 38 -0.87 28.54 2.73
C GLY A 38 -0.54 27.34 3.63
N ASP A 39 -0.94 26.12 3.26
CA ASP A 39 -0.48 24.92 3.95
C ASP A 39 1.02 24.70 3.71
N GLN A 40 1.76 24.42 4.78
CA GLN A 40 3.12 23.92 4.65
C GLN A 40 3.08 22.43 4.30
N VAL A 41 3.66 22.08 3.16
CA VAL A 41 3.77 20.70 2.69
C VAL A 41 5.22 20.33 2.40
N GLU A 42 5.61 19.14 2.83
CA GLU A 42 6.89 18.51 2.52
C GLU A 42 6.68 17.54 1.35
N VAL A 43 7.56 17.59 0.35
CA VAL A 43 7.46 16.74 -0.84
C VAL A 43 8.70 15.87 -0.97
N VAL A 44 8.50 14.56 -1.14
CA VAL A 44 9.58 13.63 -1.48
C VAL A 44 9.62 13.49 -2.99
N VAL A 45 10.70 13.97 -3.61
CA VAL A 45 10.86 14.02 -5.06
C VAL A 45 12.09 13.25 -5.54
N GLU A 46 12.02 12.77 -6.77
CA GLU A 46 13.17 12.31 -7.57
C GLU A 46 13.34 13.28 -8.75
N PRO A 47 14.57 13.76 -9.02
CA PRO A 47 14.83 14.62 -10.18
C PRO A 47 14.61 13.84 -11.49
N CYS A 48 13.96 14.48 -12.46
CA CYS A 48 13.81 13.97 -13.82
C CYS A 48 14.79 14.67 -14.78
N ASP A 49 15.05 14.04 -15.92
CA ASP A 49 16.03 14.51 -16.91
C ASP A 49 15.66 15.84 -17.61
N GLU A 50 14.40 16.29 -17.53
CA GLU A 50 13.87 17.50 -18.19
C GLU A 50 13.52 18.64 -17.19
N ASP A 51 14.44 18.99 -16.28
CA ASP A 51 14.28 20.10 -15.29
C ASP A 51 13.04 20.02 -14.35
N GLY A 52 12.36 18.87 -14.34
CA GLY A 52 11.19 18.60 -13.51
C GLY A 52 11.47 17.60 -12.40
N TYR A 53 10.54 17.49 -11.46
CA TYR A 53 10.62 16.55 -10.34
C TYR A 53 9.42 15.61 -10.33
N LEU A 54 9.66 14.33 -10.04
CA LEU A 54 8.61 13.34 -9.79
C LEU A 54 8.40 13.18 -8.28
N ALA A 55 7.25 13.60 -7.77
CA ALA A 55 6.84 13.45 -6.39
C ALA A 55 6.31 12.04 -6.13
N TYR A 56 6.90 11.38 -5.13
CA TYR A 56 6.50 10.06 -4.65
C TYR A 56 5.73 10.12 -3.33
N ALA A 57 5.88 11.20 -2.57
CA ALA A 57 5.11 11.44 -1.36
C ALA A 57 4.89 12.92 -1.11
N LEU A 58 3.75 13.24 -0.50
CA LEU A 58 3.41 14.55 0.04
C LEU A 58 3.09 14.38 1.52
N ARG A 59 3.68 15.19 2.38
CA ARG A 59 3.40 15.19 3.82
C ARG A 59 2.97 16.58 4.27
N ARG A 60 1.88 16.67 5.01
CA ARG A 60 1.47 17.90 5.68
C ARG A 60 1.81 17.79 7.18
N PRO A 61 2.78 18.57 7.70
CA PRO A 61 3.25 18.39 9.08
C PRO A 61 2.21 18.75 10.15
N ILE A 62 1.33 19.73 9.90
CA ILE A 62 0.39 20.26 10.91
C ILE A 62 -0.57 19.20 11.46
N ASP A 63 -0.95 18.25 10.61
CA ASP A 63 -1.88 17.19 10.93
C ASP A 63 -1.36 15.82 10.50
N HIS A 64 -0.05 15.68 10.29
CA HIS A 64 0.60 14.42 9.96
C HIS A 64 0.01 13.65 8.76
N ARG A 65 -0.70 14.32 7.84
CA ARG A 65 -1.22 13.67 6.63
C ARG A 65 -0.09 13.29 5.69
N LEU A 66 -0.17 12.09 5.14
CA LEU A 66 0.81 11.54 4.21
C LEU A 66 0.08 10.95 3.00
N TRP A 67 0.31 11.53 1.83
CA TRP A 67 -0.11 10.98 0.55
C TRP A 67 1.06 10.30 -0.13
N LEU A 68 0.82 9.10 -0.65
CA LEU A 68 1.86 8.25 -1.23
C LEU A 68 1.51 7.87 -2.65
N TYR A 69 2.56 7.58 -3.42
CA TYR A 69 2.41 6.87 -4.68
C TYR A 69 1.64 5.55 -4.45
N PRO A 70 0.58 5.24 -5.23
CA PRO A 70 -0.36 4.15 -4.94
C PRO A 70 0.30 2.79 -4.70
N TRP A 71 1.43 2.55 -5.35
CA TRP A 71 2.14 1.27 -5.30
C TRP A 71 3.20 1.20 -4.18
N ALA A 72 3.44 2.31 -3.48
CA ALA A 72 4.49 2.48 -2.48
C ALA A 72 3.93 2.67 -1.04
N MET A 73 2.80 2.04 -0.74
CA MET A 73 2.13 2.14 0.57
C MET A 73 2.75 1.28 1.67
N LYS A 74 3.67 0.37 1.34
CA LYS A 74 4.14 -0.68 2.25
C LYS A 74 5.64 -0.94 2.13
N GLY A 75 6.34 -0.89 3.25
CA GLY A 75 7.76 -1.20 3.32
C GLY A 75 8.06 -2.67 3.03
N SER A 76 9.29 -2.98 2.62
CA SER A 76 9.70 -4.30 2.15
C SER A 76 9.54 -5.42 3.20
N LYS A 77 9.76 -5.12 4.48
CA LYS A 77 9.60 -6.08 5.60
C LYS A 77 8.14 -6.22 6.03
N ALA A 78 7.34 -5.15 5.95
CA ALA A 78 5.91 -5.23 6.15
C ALA A 78 5.25 -6.13 5.08
N ASN A 79 5.62 -5.92 3.80
CA ASN A 79 5.13 -6.74 2.70
C ASN A 79 5.48 -8.22 2.85
N SER A 80 6.74 -8.54 3.15
CA SER A 80 7.14 -9.94 3.35
C SER A 80 6.43 -10.59 4.52
N ARG A 81 6.17 -9.85 5.61
CA ARG A 81 5.44 -10.36 6.78
C ARG A 81 3.99 -10.68 6.45
N VAL A 82 3.31 -9.82 5.70
CA VAL A 82 1.92 -10.06 5.26
C VAL A 82 1.85 -11.25 4.31
N ALA A 83 2.76 -11.31 3.33
CA ALA A 83 2.86 -12.44 2.41
C ALA A 83 3.07 -13.76 3.16
N LEU A 84 4.06 -13.83 4.06
CA LEU A 84 4.33 -15.03 4.87
C LEU A 84 3.15 -15.44 5.73
N LYS A 85 2.49 -14.48 6.39
CA LYS A 85 1.35 -14.79 7.28
C LYS A 85 0.17 -15.35 6.49
N SER A 86 -0.15 -14.74 5.35
CA SER A 86 -1.21 -15.22 4.46
C SER A 86 -0.89 -16.62 3.93
N GLU A 87 0.31 -16.79 3.37
CA GLU A 87 0.81 -18.06 2.84
C GLU A 87 0.72 -19.20 3.87
N LEU A 88 1.16 -18.93 5.10
CA LEU A 88 1.16 -19.92 6.18
C LEU A 88 -0.26 -20.32 6.59
N ILE A 89 -1.21 -19.38 6.64
CA ILE A 89 -2.61 -19.67 6.96
C ILE A 89 -3.23 -20.63 5.92
N PHE A 90 -2.86 -20.50 4.65
CA PHE A 90 -3.38 -21.36 3.58
C PHE A 90 -2.67 -22.72 3.50
N ILE A 91 -1.33 -22.75 3.58
CA ILE A 91 -0.56 -23.97 3.31
C ILE A 91 -0.52 -24.91 4.51
N LEU A 92 -0.54 -24.39 5.73
CA LEU A 92 -0.37 -25.17 6.95
C LEU A 92 -1.52 -26.18 7.19
N PRO A 93 -2.81 -25.82 7.00
CA PRO A 93 -3.92 -26.80 7.04
C PRO A 93 -3.78 -27.88 5.97
N VAL A 94 -3.45 -27.50 4.73
CA VAL A 94 -3.28 -28.44 3.61
C VAL A 94 -2.16 -29.44 3.91
N TYR A 95 -1.03 -28.95 4.42
CA TYR A 95 0.08 -29.80 4.84
C TYR A 95 -0.33 -30.80 5.92
N PHE A 96 -1.09 -30.36 6.94
CA PHE A 96 -1.58 -31.27 7.98
C PHE A 96 -2.55 -32.33 7.45
N CYS A 97 -3.41 -31.99 6.49
CA CYS A 97 -4.28 -32.96 5.84
C CYS A 97 -3.46 -34.03 5.08
N ILE A 98 -2.49 -33.60 4.28
CA ILE A 98 -1.60 -34.52 3.54
C ILE A 98 -0.79 -35.39 4.51
N LEU A 99 -0.28 -34.82 5.60
CA LEU A 99 0.45 -35.56 6.61
C LEU A 99 -0.43 -36.62 7.28
N ALA A 100 -1.68 -36.28 7.61
CA ALA A 100 -2.64 -37.22 8.19
C ALA A 100 -2.96 -38.37 7.22
N GLU A 101 -3.11 -38.09 5.93
CA GLU A 101 -3.29 -39.13 4.90
C GLU A 101 -2.07 -40.05 4.80
N VAL A 102 -0.85 -39.48 4.78
CA VAL A 102 0.38 -40.28 4.74
C VAL A 102 0.47 -41.19 5.96
N ILE A 103 0.12 -40.70 7.15
CA ILE A 103 0.10 -41.52 8.38
C ILE A 103 -0.95 -42.64 8.27
N PHE A 104 -2.14 -42.35 7.77
CA PHE A 104 -3.25 -43.31 7.68
C PHE A 104 -2.98 -44.43 6.66
N VAL A 105 -2.39 -44.07 5.50
CA VAL A 105 -2.14 -45.02 4.40
C VAL A 105 -0.87 -45.85 4.65
N SER A 106 0.11 -45.29 5.34
CA SER A 106 1.41 -45.94 5.52
C SER A 106 1.34 -47.06 6.55
N LYS A 107 1.32 -48.31 6.07
CA LYS A 107 1.35 -49.51 6.93
C LYS A 107 2.76 -49.94 7.34
N GLN A 108 3.78 -49.45 6.64
CA GLN A 108 5.18 -49.77 6.87
C GLN A 108 6.00 -48.48 7.06
N LEU A 109 7.03 -48.56 7.91
CA LEU A 109 7.89 -47.42 8.22
C LEU A 109 8.62 -46.87 6.98
N SER A 110 9.04 -47.74 6.05
CA SER A 110 9.69 -47.33 4.80
C SER A 110 8.78 -46.50 3.90
N THR A 111 7.53 -46.92 3.74
CA THR A 111 6.50 -46.19 2.98
C THR A 111 6.15 -44.86 3.64
N PHE A 112 6.08 -44.83 4.98
CA PHE A 112 5.88 -43.60 5.73
C PHE A 112 7.01 -42.60 5.49
N ILE A 113 8.27 -43.03 5.63
CA ILE A 113 9.44 -42.16 5.43
C ILE A 113 9.45 -41.62 4.00
N ALA A 114 9.23 -42.48 3.00
CA ALA A 114 9.18 -42.05 1.60
C ALA A 114 8.05 -41.05 1.34
N GLY A 115 6.83 -41.34 1.81
CA GLY A 115 5.67 -40.48 1.67
C GLY A 115 5.85 -39.13 2.39
N PHE A 116 6.42 -39.13 3.59
CA PHE A 116 6.74 -37.92 4.35
C PHE A 116 7.77 -37.04 3.64
N CYS A 117 8.86 -37.64 3.13
CA CYS A 117 9.89 -36.91 2.40
C CYS A 117 9.34 -36.28 1.11
N ILE A 118 8.60 -37.05 0.31
CA ILE A 118 8.04 -36.59 -0.96
C ILE A 118 6.99 -35.49 -0.73
N SER A 119 6.03 -35.72 0.18
CA SER A 119 4.99 -34.73 0.49
C SER A 119 5.57 -33.44 1.04
N THR A 120 6.54 -33.53 1.95
CA THR A 120 7.22 -32.35 2.51
C THR A 120 8.00 -31.59 1.44
N ALA A 121 8.73 -32.29 0.55
CA ALA A 121 9.45 -31.64 -0.54
C ALA A 121 8.51 -30.92 -1.52
N LEU A 122 7.40 -31.56 -1.91
CA LEU A 122 6.40 -30.95 -2.80
C LEU A 122 5.70 -29.75 -2.15
N CYS A 123 5.28 -29.87 -0.89
CA CYS A 123 4.65 -28.76 -0.17
C CYS A 123 5.62 -27.58 0.00
N THR A 124 6.90 -27.86 0.28
CA THR A 124 7.93 -26.82 0.39
C THR A 124 8.17 -26.12 -0.94
N LEU A 125 8.25 -26.87 -2.04
CA LEU A 125 8.41 -26.30 -3.38
C LEU A 125 7.21 -25.43 -3.75
N PHE A 126 5.99 -25.92 -3.51
CA PHE A 126 4.76 -25.18 -3.75
C PHE A 126 4.74 -23.88 -2.94
N PHE A 127 5.02 -23.96 -1.63
CA PHE A 127 5.14 -22.81 -0.73
C PHE A 127 6.12 -21.75 -1.25
N LEU A 128 7.30 -22.16 -1.73
CA LEU A 128 8.29 -21.20 -2.24
C LEU A 128 7.76 -20.48 -3.48
N ILE A 129 7.17 -21.22 -4.43
CA ILE A 129 6.65 -20.64 -5.67
C ILE A 129 5.54 -19.62 -5.36
N THR A 130 4.54 -20.03 -4.59
CA THR A 130 3.40 -19.17 -4.24
C THR A 130 3.83 -17.98 -3.40
N TYR A 131 4.74 -18.16 -2.43
CA TYR A 131 5.29 -17.07 -1.64
C TYR A 131 6.01 -16.03 -2.50
N PHE A 132 6.88 -16.43 -3.42
CA PHE A 132 7.58 -15.48 -4.28
C PHE A 132 6.64 -14.78 -5.25
N TRP A 133 5.64 -15.48 -5.79
CA TRP A 133 4.61 -14.90 -6.64
C TRP A 133 3.78 -13.86 -5.89
N TYR A 134 3.25 -14.22 -4.72
CA TYR A 134 2.43 -13.35 -3.90
C TYR A 134 3.21 -12.14 -3.39
N LYS A 135 4.47 -12.35 -2.97
CA LYS A 135 5.38 -11.27 -2.59
C LYS A 135 5.64 -10.31 -3.74
N LYS A 136 5.77 -10.80 -4.98
CA LYS A 136 5.96 -9.96 -6.17
C LYS A 136 4.70 -9.18 -6.50
N LEU A 137 3.53 -9.80 -6.39
CA LEU A 137 2.24 -9.17 -6.63
C LEU A 137 1.98 -8.01 -5.66
N LEU A 138 2.25 -8.21 -4.37
CA LEU A 138 2.06 -7.19 -3.33
C LEU A 138 3.23 -6.20 -3.22
N GLY A 139 4.42 -6.57 -3.68
CA GLY A 139 5.67 -5.85 -3.39
C GLY A 139 6.16 -4.87 -4.45
N GLY A 140 5.35 -4.59 -5.48
CA GLY A 140 5.76 -3.84 -6.68
C GLY A 140 6.44 -2.51 -6.41
N GLY A 141 5.99 -1.75 -5.40
CA GLY A 141 6.61 -0.47 -4.99
C GLY A 141 7.22 -0.48 -3.58
N SER A 142 7.55 -1.65 -3.03
CA SER A 142 8.01 -1.76 -1.63
C SER A 142 9.42 -1.22 -1.38
N LYS A 143 10.28 -1.20 -2.42
CA LYS A 143 11.63 -0.62 -2.31
C LYS A 143 11.57 0.90 -2.40
N GLU A 144 10.65 1.41 -3.21
CA GLU A 144 10.33 2.81 -3.37
C GLU A 144 9.75 3.34 -2.06
N ALA A 145 8.82 2.59 -1.45
CA ALA A 145 8.29 2.87 -0.11
C ALA A 145 9.40 2.96 0.95
N ASP A 146 10.34 2.01 0.98
CA ASP A 146 11.48 2.04 1.91
C ASP A 146 12.30 3.34 1.79
N LYS A 147 12.55 3.80 0.55
CA LYS A 147 13.25 5.06 0.29
C LYS A 147 12.42 6.26 0.75
N ILE A 148 11.13 6.30 0.40
CA ILE A 148 10.22 7.38 0.78
C ILE A 148 10.17 7.53 2.30
N PHE A 149 9.91 6.45 3.03
CA PHE A 149 9.84 6.49 4.51
C PHE A 149 11.18 6.86 5.14
N ALA A 150 12.31 6.42 4.56
CA ALA A 150 13.63 6.81 5.02
C ALA A 150 13.87 8.32 4.82
N THR A 151 13.48 8.88 3.66
CA THR A 151 13.56 10.32 3.38
C THR A 151 12.69 11.14 4.32
N LEU A 152 11.52 10.62 4.69
CA LEU A 152 10.61 11.26 5.67
C LEU A 152 11.09 11.13 7.13
N GLY A 153 12.20 10.43 7.38
CA GLY A 153 12.81 10.29 8.70
C GLY A 153 12.18 9.22 9.59
N TYR A 154 11.44 8.25 9.04
CA TYR A 154 10.90 7.16 9.85
C TYR A 154 12.03 6.30 10.43
N PRO A 155 11.96 5.91 11.72
CA PRO A 155 13.04 5.16 12.36
C PRO A 155 13.20 3.75 11.80
N ASN A 156 12.11 3.14 11.31
CA ASN A 156 12.09 1.78 10.76
C ASN A 156 11.30 1.74 9.43
N PRO A 157 11.85 2.29 8.33
CA PRO A 157 11.10 2.47 7.08
C PRO A 157 10.58 1.17 6.48
N LYS A 158 11.35 0.09 6.61
CA LYS A 158 11.01 -1.23 6.03
C LYS A 158 9.79 -1.88 6.65
N THR A 159 9.42 -1.51 7.88
CA THR A 159 8.32 -2.12 8.63
C THR A 159 7.03 -1.31 8.58
N VAL A 160 7.05 -0.13 7.96
CA VAL A 160 5.87 0.73 7.84
C VAL A 160 4.85 0.09 6.91
N ASP A 161 3.59 0.14 7.31
CA ASP A 161 2.46 -0.43 6.57
C ASP A 161 1.30 0.57 6.61
N MET A 162 1.26 1.47 5.63
CA MET A 162 0.29 2.57 5.63
C MET A 162 -1.14 2.10 5.37
N GLU A 163 -1.31 1.02 4.61
CA GLU A 163 -2.64 0.39 4.43
C GLU A 163 -3.20 -0.07 5.77
N LYS A 164 -2.36 -0.69 6.61
CA LYS A 164 -2.77 -1.17 7.92
C LYS A 164 -3.11 -0.01 8.86
N GLU A 165 -2.27 1.02 8.90
CA GLU A 165 -2.54 2.23 9.71
C GLU A 165 -3.84 2.91 9.26
N PHE A 166 -4.02 3.07 7.95
CA PHE A 166 -5.23 3.63 7.38
C PHE A 166 -6.48 2.84 7.78
N LEU A 167 -6.45 1.51 7.62
CA LEU A 167 -7.55 0.63 8.02
C LEU A 167 -7.83 0.69 9.53
N GLU A 168 -6.79 0.72 10.36
CA GLU A 168 -6.96 0.78 11.82
C GLU A 168 -7.62 2.09 12.27
N VAL A 169 -7.22 3.23 11.68
CA VAL A 169 -7.85 4.51 12.02
C VAL A 169 -9.25 4.60 11.43
N PHE A 170 -9.45 4.15 10.19
CA PHE A 170 -10.77 4.16 9.55
C PHE A 170 -11.79 3.31 10.32
N MET A 171 -11.41 2.10 10.75
CA MET A 171 -12.29 1.18 11.46
C MET A 171 -12.56 1.58 12.91
N ASN A 172 -11.63 2.27 13.57
CA ASN A 172 -11.77 2.68 14.98
C ASN A 172 -12.28 4.13 15.15
N LYS A 173 -12.62 4.79 14.05
CA LYS A 173 -13.07 6.17 14.06
C LYS A 173 -14.42 6.31 14.76
N SER A 174 -14.50 7.18 15.77
CA SER A 174 -15.79 7.55 16.37
C SER A 174 -16.52 8.56 15.46
N GLU A 175 -17.85 8.57 15.51
CA GLU A 175 -18.68 9.50 14.72
C GLU A 175 -18.42 10.98 15.08
N SER A 176 -17.81 11.23 16.25
CA SER A 176 -17.39 12.54 16.73
C SER A 176 -15.96 12.95 16.34
N ASP A 177 -15.15 12.03 15.83
CA ASP A 177 -13.78 12.36 15.42
C ASP A 177 -13.78 13.09 14.08
N PRO A 178 -13.01 14.18 13.93
CA PRO A 178 -12.90 14.89 12.67
C PRO A 178 -12.43 13.93 11.57
N ASP A 179 -12.98 14.14 10.39
CA ASP A 179 -12.65 13.45 9.14
C ASP A 179 -11.14 13.64 8.80
N PHE A 180 -10.29 12.82 9.40
CA PHE A 180 -8.84 13.00 9.33
C PHE A 180 -8.24 12.64 7.98
N TYR A 181 -8.80 11.65 7.29
CA TYR A 181 -8.31 11.20 5.98
C TYR A 181 -9.14 11.68 4.80
N VAL A 182 -10.44 11.86 5.01
CA VAL A 182 -11.40 12.21 3.97
C VAL A 182 -12.29 13.31 4.53
N ASP A 183 -11.88 14.57 4.39
CA ASP A 183 -12.74 15.69 4.75
C ASP A 183 -13.89 15.75 3.74
N THR A 184 -15.05 15.20 4.11
CA THR A 184 -16.23 15.18 3.23
C THR A 184 -16.86 16.56 3.06
N THR A 185 -16.42 17.55 3.85
CA THR A 185 -17.02 18.88 3.90
C THR A 185 -16.36 19.87 2.95
N THR A 186 -15.17 19.57 2.42
CA THR A 186 -14.45 20.43 1.48
C THR A 186 -15.13 20.50 0.10
N GLU A 187 -14.99 21.65 -0.57
CA GLU A 187 -15.48 21.82 -1.94
C GLU A 187 -14.74 20.90 -2.91
N GLU A 188 -13.47 20.57 -2.64
CA GLU A 188 -12.69 19.63 -3.45
C GLU A 188 -13.18 18.17 -3.32
N TYR A 189 -13.74 17.78 -2.17
CA TYR A 189 -14.39 16.47 -2.02
C TYR A 189 -15.69 16.40 -2.80
N ARG A 190 -16.45 17.51 -2.80
CA ARG A 190 -17.72 17.67 -3.52
C ARG A 190 -17.56 17.91 -5.02
N GLN A 191 -16.34 18.06 -5.51
CA GLN A 191 -16.07 18.17 -6.94
C GLN A 191 -16.30 16.81 -7.59
N GLU A 192 -17.44 16.69 -8.29
CA GLU A 192 -17.75 15.51 -9.07
C GLU A 192 -16.71 15.32 -10.18
N VAL A 193 -16.16 14.11 -10.27
CA VAL A 193 -15.33 13.72 -11.41
C VAL A 193 -16.23 13.72 -12.64
N PRO A 194 -15.93 14.47 -13.71
CA PRO A 194 -16.78 14.52 -14.88
C PRO A 194 -17.01 13.12 -15.46
N ASP A 195 -18.25 12.83 -15.86
CA ASP A 195 -18.63 11.52 -16.38
C ASP A 195 -17.72 11.07 -17.53
N GLY A 196 -17.12 9.88 -17.39
CA GLY A 196 -16.17 9.31 -18.36
C GLY A 196 -14.70 9.71 -18.18
N VAL A 197 -14.37 10.57 -17.22
CA VAL A 197 -12.99 10.96 -16.90
C VAL A 197 -12.39 10.01 -15.87
N LYS A 198 -11.38 9.22 -16.28
CA LYS A 198 -10.66 8.29 -15.37
C LYS A 198 -9.63 8.99 -14.47
N TRP A 199 -9.26 10.24 -14.77
CA TRP A 199 -8.14 10.95 -14.15
C TRP A 199 -8.40 12.45 -14.07
N VAL A 200 -8.25 13.04 -12.88
CA VAL A 200 -8.37 14.50 -12.66
C VAL A 200 -7.00 15.05 -12.29
N THR A 201 -6.56 16.13 -12.94
CA THR A 201 -5.31 16.84 -12.59
C THR A 201 -5.62 18.06 -11.74
N PHE A 202 -5.04 18.17 -10.55
CA PHE A 202 -5.08 19.40 -9.76
C PHE A 202 -3.78 20.17 -9.92
N TYR A 203 -3.92 21.48 -10.14
CA TYR A 203 -2.81 22.42 -10.26
C TYR A 203 -2.77 23.31 -9.01
N CYS A 204 -1.70 23.20 -8.23
CA CYS A 204 -1.47 24.07 -7.08
C CYS A 204 -0.24 24.95 -7.37
N GLU A 205 -0.39 26.26 -7.29
CA GLU A 205 0.77 27.18 -7.30
C GLU A 205 1.28 27.34 -5.87
N ALA A 206 2.57 27.08 -5.63
CA ALA A 206 3.18 27.45 -4.37
C ALA A 206 3.21 28.99 -4.28
N PRO A 207 2.82 29.60 -3.15
CA PRO A 207 2.95 31.04 -2.98
C PRO A 207 4.44 31.46 -3.09
N PRO A 208 4.70 32.69 -3.56
CA PRO A 208 6.06 33.20 -3.79
C PRO A 208 6.91 33.32 -2.51
#